data_AF-A0A7W1ZE20-F1
#
_entry.id   AF-A0A7W1ZE20-F1
#
_cell.length_a   1.000
_cell.length_b   1.000
_cell.length_c   1.000
_cell.angle_alpha   90.00
_cell.angle_beta   90.00
_cell.angle_gamma   90.00
#
_symmetry.space_group_name_H-M   'P 1'
#
loop_
_entity.id
_entity.type
_entity.pdbx_description
1 polymer ?
#
loop_
_entity_poly.entity_id
_entity_poly.type
_entity_poly.pdbx_seq_one_letter_code
_entity_poly.pdbx_strand_id
1 'polypeptide(L)'
;MKNFTLVCVILICTALAQAQVGIGTITPQSALDITSSTNGILVPRVALISKNVADPIVNPQTGALVEGTLIWNTTTTGIGMNYIYPGFYFWKGGQWNELADGSGKDWSPGGNAGT
;
A
#
# COMPACT_ATOMS: atom_id res chain seq x y z
N MET A 1 -24.96 31.56 25.98
CA MET A 1 -24.36 32.11 24.74
C MET A 1 -22.89 31.74 24.59
N LYS A 2 -22.03 31.94 25.60
CA LYS A 2 -20.58 31.57 25.55
C LYS A 2 -20.30 30.13 25.09
N ASN A 3 -21.06 29.16 25.59
CA ASN A 3 -20.86 27.74 25.26
C ASN A 3 -21.29 27.41 23.82
N PHE A 4 -22.30 28.10 23.29
CA PHE A 4 -22.77 27.92 21.91
C PHE A 4 -21.74 28.46 20.92
N THR A 5 -21.16 29.64 21.20
CA THR A 5 -20.09 30.23 20.39
C THR A 5 -18.85 29.33 20.35
N LEU A 6 -18.45 28.74 21.48
CA LEU A 6 -17.32 27.81 21.53
C LEU A 6 -17.55 26.55 20.68
N VAL A 7 -18.76 25.98 20.74
CA VAL A 7 -19.14 24.81 19.92
C VAL A 7 -19.10 25.13 18.43
N CYS A 8 -19.64 26.29 18.02
CA CYS A 8 -19.57 26.73 16.63
C CYS A 8 -18.12 26.90 16.15
N VAL A 9 -17.25 27.49 16.97
CA VAL A 9 -15.82 27.64 16.64
C VAL A 9 -15.14 26.29 16.45
N ILE A 10 -15.39 25.33 17.34
CA ILE A 10 -14.81 23.98 17.24
C ILE A 10 -15.29 23.28 15.97
N LEU A 11 -16.60 23.32 15.67
CA LEU A 11 -17.17 22.70 14.47
C LEU A 11 -16.59 23.29 13.17
N ILE A 12 -16.42 24.61 13.11
CA ILE A 12 -15.82 25.29 11.96
C ILE A 12 -14.35 24.89 11.81
N CYS A 13 -13.57 24.86 12.91
CA CYS A 13 -12.18 24.43 12.88
C CYS A 13 -12.02 22.99 12.39
N THR A 14 -12.88 22.07 12.82
CA THR A 14 -12.85 20.67 12.35
C THR A 14 -13.28 20.50 10.90
N ALA A 15 -14.21 21.33 10.41
CA ALA A 15 -14.67 21.29 9.03
C ALA A 15 -13.63 21.79 8.02
N LEU A 16 -12.68 22.62 8.48
CA LEU A 16 -11.60 23.17 7.67
C LEU A 16 -10.28 22.40 7.83
N ALA A 17 -10.23 21.39 8.71
CA ALA A 17 -9.03 20.59 8.93
C ALA A 17 -8.67 19.77 7.68
N GLN A 18 -7.39 19.81 7.33
CA GLN A 18 -6.81 19.06 6.22
C GLN A 18 -6.19 17.76 6.77
N ALA A 19 -6.48 16.61 6.14
CA ALA A 19 -6.13 15.28 6.68
C ALA A 19 -4.93 14.60 5.98
N GLN A 20 -4.28 15.26 5.02
CA GLN A 20 -3.13 14.71 4.32
C GLN A 20 -1.88 14.70 5.19
N VAL A 21 -1.03 13.70 4.96
CA VAL A 21 0.23 13.50 5.69
C VAL A 21 1.40 13.88 4.78
N GLY A 22 2.16 14.91 5.18
CA GLY A 22 3.43 15.27 4.55
C GLY A 22 4.61 14.79 5.39
N ILE A 23 5.56 14.06 4.80
CA ILE A 23 6.84 13.71 5.43
C ILE A 23 7.96 14.37 4.63
N GLY A 24 8.66 15.32 5.25
CA GLY A 24 9.69 16.12 4.57
C GLY A 24 9.12 17.20 3.63
N THR A 25 7.81 17.43 3.63
CA THR A 25 7.13 18.52 2.90
C THR A 25 6.00 19.12 3.74
N ILE A 26 5.79 20.43 3.61
CA ILE A 26 4.69 21.17 4.26
C ILE A 26 3.51 21.42 3.31
N THR A 27 3.68 21.15 2.01
CA THR A 27 2.65 21.29 0.98
C THR A 27 2.44 19.96 0.24
N PRO A 28 2.00 18.90 0.95
CA PRO A 28 1.75 17.59 0.36
C PRO A 28 0.77 17.66 -0.82
N GLN A 29 1.09 16.97 -1.92
CA GLN A 29 0.29 16.94 -3.15
C GLN A 29 -0.69 15.75 -3.24
N SER A 30 -0.65 14.85 -2.25
CA SER A 30 -1.57 13.71 -2.16
C SER A 30 -1.88 13.38 -0.70
N ALA A 31 -2.71 12.36 -0.44
CA ALA A 31 -3.05 11.95 0.92
C ALA A 31 -1.81 11.58 1.77
N LEU A 32 -0.76 11.06 1.14
CA LEU A 32 0.56 10.84 1.73
C LEU A 32 1.63 11.30 0.74
N ASP A 33 2.38 12.33 1.08
CA ASP A 33 3.48 12.84 0.26
C ASP A 33 4.80 12.79 1.05
N ILE A 34 5.80 12.15 0.47
CA ILE A 34 7.10 11.92 1.10
C ILE A 34 8.19 12.49 0.20
N THR A 35 8.88 13.52 0.68
CA THR A 35 10.04 14.11 0.01
C THR A 35 11.31 13.73 0.78
N SER A 36 12.20 12.96 0.15
CA SER A 36 13.51 12.61 0.73
C SER A 36 14.55 12.38 -0.37
N SER A 37 15.81 12.77 -0.12
CA SER A 37 16.94 12.48 -0.99
C SER A 37 17.76 11.25 -0.57
N THR A 38 17.53 10.72 0.64
CA THR A 38 18.38 9.66 1.23
C THR A 38 17.61 8.48 1.81
N ASN A 39 16.29 8.61 2.02
CA ASN A 39 15.48 7.60 2.69
C ASN A 39 14.38 7.09 1.76
N GLY A 40 14.03 5.82 1.90
CA GLY A 40 12.89 5.20 1.22
C GLY A 40 11.72 4.93 2.16
N ILE A 41 10.70 4.24 1.64
CA ILE A 41 9.55 3.77 2.41
C ILE A 41 9.78 2.30 2.78
N LEU A 42 9.68 1.98 4.06
CA LEU A 42 9.66 0.59 4.53
C LEU A 42 8.21 0.14 4.68
N VAL A 43 7.71 -0.63 3.72
CA VAL A 43 6.39 -1.28 3.80
C VAL A 43 6.42 -2.45 4.80
N PRO A 44 5.27 -2.92 5.30
CA PRO A 44 5.21 -4.09 6.17
C PRO A 44 5.91 -5.31 5.55
N ARG A 45 6.80 -5.94 6.33
CA ARG A 45 7.51 -7.18 5.95
C ARG A 45 6.81 -8.36 6.58
N VAL A 46 6.29 -9.26 5.76
CA VAL A 46 5.37 -10.31 6.20
C VAL A 46 5.76 -11.64 5.55
N ALA A 47 5.56 -12.74 6.29
CA ALA A 47 5.76 -14.08 5.77
C ALA A 47 4.44 -14.57 5.17
N LEU A 48 4.29 -14.47 3.85
CA LEU A 48 3.10 -14.99 3.17
C LEU A 48 3.15 -16.51 3.09
N ILE A 49 1.97 -17.15 3.16
CA ILE A 49 1.84 -18.61 3.08
C ILE A 49 1.45 -19.12 1.68
N SER A 50 0.70 -18.30 0.92
CA SER A 50 0.24 -18.62 -0.43
C SER A 50 -0.20 -17.35 -1.16
N LYS A 51 -0.15 -17.33 -2.51
CA LYS A 51 -0.67 -16.20 -3.31
C LYS A 51 -2.17 -15.94 -3.07
N ASN A 52 -2.98 -16.99 -2.94
CA ASN A 52 -4.44 -16.88 -2.87
C ASN A 52 -5.00 -16.73 -1.44
N VAL A 53 -4.16 -16.39 -0.45
CA VAL A 53 -4.58 -16.25 0.95
C VAL A 53 -4.11 -14.89 1.47
N ALA A 54 -5.04 -14.09 2.01
CA ALA A 54 -4.73 -12.76 2.53
C ALA A 54 -3.87 -12.78 3.81
N ASP A 55 -4.02 -13.83 4.63
CA ASP A 55 -3.26 -13.97 5.87
C ASP A 55 -1.74 -13.92 5.63
N PRO A 56 -0.99 -13.29 6.56
CA PRO A 56 -1.42 -12.80 7.88
C PRO A 56 -1.97 -11.36 7.87
N ILE A 57 -2.22 -10.76 6.71
CA ILE A 57 -2.67 -9.37 6.62
C ILE A 57 -4.19 -9.30 6.67
N VAL A 58 -4.68 -8.47 7.59
CA VAL A 58 -6.11 -8.30 7.86
C VAL A 58 -6.56 -6.88 7.56
N ASN A 59 -7.84 -6.73 7.20
CA ASN A 59 -8.47 -5.43 7.14
C ASN A 59 -8.81 -4.95 8.58
N PRO A 60 -8.23 -3.83 9.05
CA PRO A 60 -8.52 -3.32 10.40
C PRO A 60 -9.98 -2.89 10.59
N GLN A 61 -10.71 -2.62 9.50
CA GLN A 61 -12.14 -2.30 9.52
C GLN A 61 -13.03 -3.54 9.45
N THR A 62 -12.47 -4.75 9.61
CA THR A 62 -13.11 -6.06 9.38
C THR A 62 -13.44 -6.33 7.90
N GLY A 63 -13.75 -7.59 7.57
CA GLY A 63 -14.08 -8.00 6.20
C GLY A 63 -12.87 -8.33 5.31
N ALA A 64 -13.07 -8.32 4.00
CA ALA A 64 -12.05 -8.67 3.02
C ALA A 64 -10.89 -7.65 3.01
N LEU A 65 -9.68 -8.13 2.70
CA LEU A 65 -8.52 -7.26 2.51
C LEU A 65 -8.76 -6.32 1.31
N VAL A 66 -8.43 -5.04 1.50
CA VAL A 66 -8.67 -3.99 0.50
C VAL A 66 -7.67 -4.12 -0.65
N GLU A 67 -8.16 -3.96 -1.88
CA GLU A 67 -7.30 -3.95 -3.06
C GLU A 67 -6.27 -2.81 -3.02
N GLY A 68 -5.08 -3.06 -3.54
CA GLY A 68 -3.96 -2.13 -3.49
C GLY A 68 -3.14 -2.18 -2.20
N THR A 69 -3.48 -3.04 -1.22
CA THR A 69 -2.65 -3.27 -0.04
C THR A 69 -1.26 -3.76 -0.46
N LEU A 70 -0.20 -3.02 -0.14
CA LEU A 70 1.19 -3.31 -0.54
C LEU A 70 2.02 -3.82 0.64
N ILE A 71 2.77 -4.89 0.42
CA ILE A 71 3.65 -5.51 1.42
C ILE A 71 4.95 -6.01 0.78
N TRP A 72 5.94 -6.30 1.61
CA TRP A 72 7.13 -7.06 1.25
C TRP A 72 7.03 -8.47 1.83
N ASN A 73 6.96 -9.49 0.97
CA ASN A 73 7.01 -10.89 1.37
C ASN A 73 8.45 -11.30 1.73
N THR A 74 8.63 -12.05 2.81
CA THR A 74 9.96 -12.49 3.28
C THR A 74 10.24 -13.96 3.05
N THR A 75 9.27 -14.74 2.59
CA THR A 75 9.36 -16.20 2.54
C THR A 75 9.20 -16.77 1.13
N THR A 76 9.85 -17.90 0.89
CA THR A 76 9.58 -18.74 -0.29
C THR A 76 8.65 -19.88 0.13
N THR A 77 7.40 -19.84 -0.31
CA THR A 77 6.33 -20.74 0.16
C THR A 77 5.32 -21.01 -0.96
N GLY A 78 4.33 -21.86 -0.68
CA GLY A 78 3.31 -22.25 -1.65
C GLY A 78 3.74 -23.39 -2.56
N ILE A 79 2.82 -23.79 -3.44
CA ILE A 79 3.00 -24.89 -4.41
C ILE A 79 2.31 -24.53 -5.73
N GLY A 80 2.88 -24.98 -6.85
CA GLY A 80 2.31 -24.77 -8.19
C GLY A 80 2.06 -23.30 -8.51
N MET A 81 0.85 -22.96 -8.95
CA MET A 81 0.47 -21.58 -9.33
C MET A 81 0.46 -20.60 -8.15
N ASN A 82 0.41 -21.10 -6.92
CA ASN A 82 0.37 -20.30 -5.70
C ASN A 82 1.75 -20.07 -5.06
N TYR A 83 2.82 -20.49 -5.74
CA TYR A 83 4.18 -20.31 -5.28
C TYR A 83 4.54 -18.81 -5.20
N ILE A 84 5.20 -18.42 -4.12
CA ILE A 84 5.61 -17.05 -3.80
C ILE A 84 7.09 -17.03 -3.43
N TYR A 85 7.73 -15.92 -3.76
CA TYR A 85 9.13 -15.62 -3.45
C TYR A 85 9.22 -14.32 -2.64
N PRO A 86 10.33 -14.07 -1.92
CA PRO A 86 10.56 -12.78 -1.28
C PRO A 86 10.53 -11.64 -2.30
N GLY A 87 9.78 -10.58 -2.01
CA GLY A 87 9.58 -9.47 -2.95
C GLY A 87 8.38 -8.59 -2.61
N PHE A 88 8.12 -7.58 -3.42
CA PHE A 88 6.95 -6.72 -3.25
C PHE A 88 5.69 -7.39 -3.81
N TYR A 89 4.61 -7.39 -3.03
CA TYR A 89 3.30 -7.88 -3.46
C TYR A 89 2.21 -6.87 -3.14
N PHE A 90 1.20 -6.80 -4.00
CA PHE A 90 -0.02 -6.06 -3.75
C PHE A 90 -1.26 -6.96 -3.87
N TRP A 91 -2.25 -6.70 -3.02
CA TRP A 91 -3.52 -7.43 -3.04
C TRP A 91 -4.40 -6.94 -4.17
N LYS A 92 -4.88 -7.84 -5.03
CA LYS A 92 -5.83 -7.53 -6.12
C LYS A 92 -6.55 -8.79 -6.58
N GLY A 93 -7.86 -8.71 -6.82
CA GLY A 93 -8.63 -9.82 -7.38
C GLY A 93 -8.63 -11.08 -6.50
N GLY A 94 -8.53 -10.91 -5.17
CA GLY A 94 -8.52 -12.03 -4.22
C GLY A 94 -7.18 -12.78 -4.09
N GLN A 95 -6.07 -12.20 -4.56
CA GLN A 95 -4.74 -12.80 -4.43
C GLN A 95 -3.63 -11.74 -4.33
N TRP A 96 -2.48 -12.18 -3.83
CA TRP A 96 -1.22 -11.45 -3.86
C TRP A 96 -0.61 -11.53 -5.26
N ASN A 97 -0.43 -10.35 -5.85
CA ASN A 97 0.23 -10.17 -7.14
C ASN A 97 1.61 -9.59 -6.89
N GLU A 98 2.63 -10.19 -7.48
CA GLU A 98 4.00 -9.68 -7.38
C GLU A 98 4.12 -8.38 -8.19
N LEU A 99 4.80 -7.37 -7.65
CA LEU A 99 4.93 -6.06 -8.30
C LEU A 99 5.86 -6.10 -9.52
N ALA A 100 6.86 -6.98 -9.47
CA ALA A 100 7.76 -7.29 -10.57
C ALA A 100 7.70 -8.80 -10.82
N ASP A 101 6.59 -9.28 -11.38
CA ASP A 101 6.54 -10.67 -11.81
C ASP A 101 7.48 -10.82 -13.00
N GLY A 102 8.42 -11.76 -12.95
CA GLY A 102 9.35 -12.04 -14.06
C GLY A 102 8.66 -12.58 -15.32
N SER A 103 7.39 -12.25 -15.54
CA SER A 103 6.50 -12.75 -16.60
C SER A 103 6.82 -12.16 -17.99
N GLY A 104 7.90 -11.39 -18.14
CA GLY A 104 8.32 -10.81 -19.42
C GLY A 104 7.42 -9.66 -19.90
N LYS A 105 6.59 -9.10 -19.00
CA LYS A 105 5.92 -7.81 -19.20
C LYS A 105 6.87 -6.62 -18.99
N ASP A 106 8.02 -6.86 -18.36
CA ASP A 106 9.11 -5.91 -18.26
C ASP A 106 9.80 -5.73 -19.62
N TRP A 107 10.39 -4.56 -19.83
CA TRP A 107 11.26 -4.33 -20.98
C TRP A 107 12.48 -5.26 -20.88
N SER A 108 12.62 -6.20 -21.80
CA SER A 108 13.83 -7.00 -21.88
C SER A 108 14.96 -6.17 -22.55
N PRO A 109 16.23 -6.28 -22.13
CA PRO A 109 17.35 -5.66 -22.83
C PRO A 109 17.48 -6.09 -24.31
N GLY A 110 16.81 -7.18 -24.71
CA GLY A 110 16.70 -7.66 -26.08
C GLY A 110 15.42 -7.25 -26.82
N GLY A 111 14.59 -6.39 -26.23
CA GLY A 111 13.27 -6.02 -26.75
C GLY A 111 12.18 -7.04 -26.40
N ASN A 112 10.91 -6.64 -26.55
CA ASN A 112 9.77 -7.52 -26.36
C ASN A 112 9.29 -8.02 -27.73
N ALA A 113 9.07 -9.32 -27.89
CA ALA A 113 8.59 -9.87 -29.14
C ALA A 113 7.18 -9.31 -29.45
N GLY A 114 7.07 -8.52 -30.52
CA GLY A 114 5.81 -7.87 -30.94
C GLY A 114 5.79 -6.34 -30.89
N THR A 115 6.91 -5.71 -30.53
CA THR A 115 7.23 -4.28 -30.80
C THR A 115 8.38 -4.19 -31.78
#